data_AF-A0A8T5EBA7-F1
#
_entry.id   AF-A0A8T5EBA7-F1
#
_cell.length_a   1.000
_cell.length_b   1.000
_cell.length_c   1.000
_cell.angle_alpha   90.00
_cell.angle_beta   90.00
_cell.angle_gamma   90.00
#
_symmetry.space_group_name_H-M   'P 1'
#
loop_
_entity.id
_entity.type
_entity.pdbx_description
1 polymer ?
#
loop_
_entity_poly.entity_id
_entity_poly.type
_entity_poly.pdbx_seq_one_letter_code
_entity_poly.pdbx_strand_id
1 'polypeptide(L)'
;MNKKGAVFHWILFGVIASIGLYFLLVVNLDLGTETKGVWQLSFVRATLDAEKDLLFIDQNARSAVGLAVQGLSKEELANDFGCGIYKKNYPFWNKENGFCELQADESIKNKINDYVISETGITYDQVFFSEGYLIGKSSKKKVITSSWDAIPLELKNTGLFSSYESYVLKPFYLNYFYNPNFKVKVGSFFGQGYIKVRNQAEVLVNTCMNSKDLKSCLDKNKMGSWGYEFCGADNYEEQDRKVPFCVQVNENNKFQLALDFSPALPFSPEDLIVTFDSVTNVTAIEFIPVSGIESYNFYYTDWLAVKSSNSFPNTASEVFTAKPNFNYQKIFSFKTNGNCPEVKELNKAYLCSDKVVYQFKDEEISETVFTVTSVQDGKESLVEGFVGLS
;
A
#
# COMPACT_ATOMS: atom_id res chain seq x y z
N MET A 1 17.95 9.54 99.81
CA MET A 1 16.84 9.27 98.86
C MET A 1 16.53 7.77 98.86
N ASN A 2 15.27 7.39 99.10
CA ASN A 2 14.85 6.00 99.07
C ASN A 2 15.03 5.45 97.64
N LYS A 3 15.66 4.28 97.46
CA LYS A 3 16.01 3.70 96.15
C LYS A 3 14.82 3.64 95.18
N LYS A 4 13.60 3.48 95.71
CA LYS A 4 12.35 3.47 94.93
C LYS A 4 11.96 4.84 94.37
N GLY A 5 12.22 5.93 95.10
CA GLY A 5 11.94 7.30 94.63
C GLY A 5 12.89 7.77 93.54
N ALA A 6 14.15 7.30 93.57
CA ALA A 6 15.12 7.58 92.53
C ALA A 6 14.70 6.97 91.17
N VAL A 7 14.18 5.74 91.17
CA VAL A 7 13.70 5.07 89.95
C VAL A 7 12.55 5.84 89.30
N PHE A 8 11.57 6.29 90.08
CA PHE A 8 10.45 7.09 89.56
C PHE A 8 10.91 8.43 88.98
N HIS A 9 11.90 9.09 89.61
CA HIS A 9 12.45 10.34 89.09
C HIS A 9 13.13 10.14 87.73
N TRP A 10 13.92 9.09 87.57
CA TRP A 10 14.60 8.78 86.29
C TRP A 10 13.63 8.34 85.19
N ILE A 11 12.56 7.61 85.53
CA ILE A 11 11.50 7.28 84.57
C ILE A 11 10.80 8.55 84.07
N LEU A 12 10.41 9.44 84.99
CA LEU A 12 9.75 10.70 84.63
C LEU A 12 10.66 11.58 83.77
N PHE A 13 11.94 11.66 84.11
CA PHE A 13 12.92 12.41 83.33
C PHE A 13 13.13 11.81 81.94
N GLY A 14 13.16 10.47 81.84
CA GLY A 14 13.21 9.74 80.56
C GLY A 14 11.99 10.05 79.69
N VAL A 15 10.79 10.04 80.25
CA VAL A 15 9.55 10.36 79.52
C VAL A 15 9.57 11.81 79.01
N ILE A 16 9.95 12.77 79.86
CA ILE A 16 10.03 14.18 79.46
C ILE A 16 11.09 14.39 78.37
N ALA A 17 12.25 13.74 78.50
CA ALA A 17 13.30 13.80 77.49
C ALA A 17 12.87 13.17 76.16
N SER A 18 12.17 12.04 76.19
CA SER A 18 11.62 11.39 74.98
C SER A 18 10.53 12.23 74.31
N ILE A 19 9.65 12.88 75.08
CA ILE A 19 8.66 13.81 74.54
C ILE A 19 9.35 15.02 73.93
N GLY A 20 10.32 15.61 74.63
CA GLY A 20 11.11 16.73 74.14
C GLY A 20 11.85 16.38 72.85
N LEU A 21 12.51 15.22 72.80
CA LEU A 21 13.19 14.71 71.61
C LEU A 21 12.21 14.43 70.47
N TYR A 22 11.04 13.85 70.75
CA TYR A 22 10.00 13.64 69.75
C TYR A 22 9.56 14.97 69.13
N PHE A 23 9.28 15.99 69.94
CA PHE A 23 8.93 17.32 69.40
C PHE A 23 10.10 17.96 68.64
N LEU A 24 11.34 17.82 69.10
CA LEU A 24 12.52 18.35 68.42
C LEU A 24 12.76 17.69 67.06
N LEU A 25 12.50 16.38 66.97
CA LEU A 25 12.58 15.61 65.73
C LEU A 25 11.41 15.92 64.80
N VAL A 26 10.18 16.06 65.33
CA VAL A 26 8.98 16.34 64.54
C VAL A 26 8.94 17.77 64.00
N VAL A 27 9.41 18.77 64.77
CA VAL A 27 9.45 20.18 64.32
C VAL A 27 10.45 20.39 63.17
N ASN A 28 11.49 19.56 63.09
CA ASN A 28 12.46 19.59 61.98
C ASN A 28 12.21 18.50 60.92
N LEU A 29 11.17 17.68 61.09
CA LEU A 29 10.69 16.76 60.05
C LEU A 29 9.88 17.60 59.06
N ASP A 30 10.60 18.28 58.18
CA ASP A 30 10.03 18.68 56.89
C ASP A 30 9.77 17.37 56.13
N LEU A 31 8.60 16.79 56.38
CA LEU A 31 8.06 15.74 55.53
C LEU A 31 7.93 16.42 54.17
N GLY A 32 8.95 16.27 53.34
CA GLY A 32 9.05 16.81 51.98
C GLY A 32 7.99 16.22 51.04
N THR A 33 6.75 16.09 51.49
CA THR A 33 5.60 16.26 50.62
C THR A 33 5.64 17.71 50.17
N GLU A 34 6.36 17.97 49.08
CA GLU A 34 6.08 19.12 48.24
C GLU A 34 4.57 19.08 48.01
N THR A 35 3.82 19.92 48.73
CA THR A 35 2.39 20.08 48.50
C THR A 35 2.30 20.48 47.05
N LYS A 36 1.81 19.57 46.19
CA LYS A 36 1.65 19.83 44.76
C LYS A 36 0.89 21.14 44.66
N GLY A 37 1.57 22.19 44.22
CA GLY A 37 0.99 23.52 44.11
C GLY A 37 -0.27 23.49 43.23
N VAL A 38 -1.10 24.52 43.35
CA VAL A 38 -2.36 24.62 42.60
C VAL A 38 -2.14 24.44 41.10
N TRP A 39 -1.02 24.95 40.59
CA TRP A 39 -0.58 24.75 39.20
C TRP A 39 -0.41 23.27 38.85
N GLN A 40 0.28 22.47 39.68
CA GLN A 40 0.54 21.05 39.42
C GLN A 40 -0.78 20.26 39.36
N LEU A 41 -1.68 20.52 40.31
CA LEU A 41 -3.00 19.87 40.38
C LEU A 41 -3.89 20.27 39.20
N SER A 42 -3.87 21.55 38.84
CA SER A 42 -4.51 22.08 37.64
C SER A 42 -3.99 21.42 36.36
N PHE A 43 -2.67 21.28 36.22
CA PHE A 43 -2.03 20.63 35.07
C PHE A 43 -2.48 19.18 34.93
N VAL A 44 -2.35 18.39 36.00
CA VAL A 44 -2.72 16.96 35.98
C VAL A 44 -4.18 16.79 35.61
N ARG A 45 -5.06 17.67 36.11
CA ARG A 45 -6.48 17.62 35.75
C ARG A 45 -6.72 17.96 34.29
N ALA A 46 -6.12 19.03 33.78
CA ALA A 46 -6.27 19.42 32.39
C ALA A 46 -5.79 18.32 31.44
N THR A 47 -4.69 17.64 31.78
CA THR A 47 -4.21 16.46 31.05
C THR A 47 -5.23 15.32 31.11
N LEU A 48 -5.78 15.01 32.28
CA LEU A 48 -6.80 13.96 32.42
C LEU A 48 -8.08 14.27 31.62
N ASP A 49 -8.52 15.53 31.62
CA ASP A 49 -9.68 15.96 30.84
C ASP A 49 -9.38 15.91 29.33
N ALA A 50 -8.14 16.19 28.91
CA ALA A 50 -7.69 16.01 27.53
C ALA A 50 -7.68 14.54 27.11
N GLU A 51 -7.19 13.65 27.97
CA GLU A 51 -7.17 12.21 27.72
C GLU A 51 -8.58 11.64 27.63
N LYS A 52 -9.52 12.08 28.48
CA LYS A 52 -10.93 11.69 28.39
C LYS A 52 -11.56 12.14 27.07
N ASP A 53 -11.30 13.38 26.65
CA ASP A 53 -11.81 13.90 25.38
C ASP A 53 -11.22 13.15 24.18
N LEU A 54 -9.91 12.87 24.19
CA LEU A 54 -9.26 12.04 23.16
C LEU A 54 -9.84 10.63 23.10
N LEU A 55 -10.09 10.00 24.25
CA LEU A 55 -10.73 8.68 24.31
C LEU A 55 -12.16 8.73 23.73
N PHE A 56 -12.92 9.78 24.05
CA PHE A 56 -14.24 9.99 23.48
C PHE A 56 -14.19 10.19 21.96
N ILE A 57 -13.22 10.95 21.46
CA ILE A 57 -12.98 11.13 20.02
C ILE A 57 -12.66 9.79 19.36
N ASP A 58 -11.74 8.99 19.92
CA ASP A 58 -11.36 7.70 19.35
C ASP A 58 -12.53 6.71 19.29
N GLN A 59 -13.39 6.68 20.32
CA GLN A 59 -14.59 5.84 20.35
C GLN A 59 -15.61 6.24 19.29
N ASN A 60 -15.84 7.55 19.13
CA ASN A 60 -16.75 8.06 18.11
C ASN A 60 -16.18 7.85 16.70
N ALA A 61 -14.89 8.11 16.50
CA ALA A 61 -14.21 7.85 15.24
C ALA A 61 -14.30 6.36 14.86
N ARG A 62 -14.15 5.44 15.83
CA ARG A 62 -14.31 4.01 15.58
C ARG A 62 -15.72 3.62 15.15
N SER A 63 -16.73 4.20 15.79
CA SER A 63 -18.13 3.97 15.45
C SER A 63 -18.45 4.53 14.07
N ALA A 64 -18.03 5.77 13.79
CA ALA A 64 -18.17 6.44 12.51
C ALA A 64 -17.50 5.65 11.38
N VAL A 65 -16.28 5.16 11.59
CA VAL A 65 -15.59 4.29 10.62
C VAL A 65 -16.38 3.01 10.37
N GLY A 66 -16.90 2.36 11.41
CA GLY A 66 -17.72 1.16 11.28
C GLY A 66 -18.97 1.41 10.42
N LEU A 67 -19.68 2.50 10.70
CA LEU A 67 -20.89 2.90 9.97
C LEU A 67 -20.58 3.35 8.54
N ALA A 68 -19.52 4.13 8.34
CA ALA A 68 -19.10 4.61 7.02
C ALA A 68 -18.74 3.43 6.11
N VAL A 69 -17.94 2.49 6.59
CA VAL A 69 -17.54 1.31 5.79
C VAL A 69 -18.72 0.37 5.52
N GLN A 70 -19.62 0.17 6.49
CA GLN A 70 -20.83 -0.65 6.29
C GLN A 70 -21.86 0.00 5.37
N GLY A 71 -21.93 1.34 5.36
CA GLY A 71 -22.86 2.11 4.55
C GLY A 71 -22.35 2.45 3.15
N LEU A 72 -21.18 1.94 2.74
CA LEU A 72 -20.71 2.02 1.36
C LEU A 72 -21.28 0.87 0.56
N SER A 73 -21.77 1.17 -0.63
CA SER A 73 -22.04 0.15 -1.63
C SER A 73 -20.73 -0.51 -2.05
N LYS A 74 -20.81 -1.74 -2.57
CA LYS A 74 -19.62 -2.44 -3.09
C LYS A 74 -18.99 -1.65 -4.25
N GLU A 75 -19.82 -0.99 -5.03
CA GLU A 75 -19.44 -0.16 -6.17
C GLU A 75 -18.75 1.14 -5.71
N GLU A 76 -19.24 1.80 -4.65
CA GLU A 76 -18.56 2.97 -4.08
C GLU A 76 -17.16 2.61 -3.59
N LEU A 77 -17.05 1.52 -2.83
CA LEU A 77 -15.78 1.03 -2.33
C LEU A 77 -14.83 0.59 -3.46
N ALA A 78 -15.39 -0.05 -4.49
CA ALA A 78 -14.66 -0.44 -5.69
C ALA A 78 -14.05 0.79 -6.39
N ASN A 79 -14.83 1.87 -6.53
CA ASN A 79 -14.36 3.10 -7.17
C ASN A 79 -13.26 3.80 -6.36
N ASP A 80 -13.33 3.71 -5.04
CA ASP A 80 -12.39 4.36 -4.11
C ASP A 80 -10.96 3.77 -4.13
N PHE A 81 -10.74 2.58 -4.69
CA PHE A 81 -9.39 2.00 -4.78
C PHE A 81 -8.43 2.79 -5.68
N GLY A 82 -8.87 3.85 -6.35
CA GLY A 82 -8.01 4.79 -7.09
C GLY A 82 -7.48 4.25 -8.43
N CYS A 83 -7.73 2.98 -8.74
CA CYS A 83 -7.31 2.35 -9.99
C CYS A 83 -8.39 2.21 -11.05
N GLY A 84 -9.61 2.63 -10.75
CA GLY A 84 -10.74 2.56 -11.67
C GLY A 84 -11.33 1.16 -11.76
N ILE A 85 -12.14 0.94 -12.79
CA ILE A 85 -13.03 -0.21 -12.89
C ILE A 85 -12.77 -0.97 -14.19
N TYR A 86 -12.72 -2.30 -14.11
CA TYR A 86 -12.75 -3.23 -15.22
C TYR A 86 -14.18 -3.73 -15.50
N LYS A 87 -14.58 -3.77 -16.78
CA LYS A 87 -15.90 -4.27 -17.25
C LYS A 87 -17.09 -3.83 -16.36
N LYS A 88 -17.13 -2.54 -16.01
CA LYS A 88 -18.16 -1.83 -15.21
C LYS A 88 -18.34 -2.23 -13.73
N ASN A 89 -17.93 -3.43 -13.30
CA ASN A 89 -18.27 -3.92 -11.95
C ASN A 89 -17.07 -4.43 -11.13
N TYR A 90 -15.86 -4.49 -11.70
CA TYR A 90 -14.70 -5.05 -11.00
C TYR A 90 -13.65 -3.97 -10.72
N PRO A 91 -13.43 -3.56 -9.46
CA PRO A 91 -12.37 -2.60 -9.16
C PRO A 91 -11.01 -3.17 -9.47
N PHE A 92 -10.17 -2.39 -10.15
CA PHE A 92 -8.76 -2.74 -10.27
C PHE A 92 -8.06 -2.61 -8.92
N TRP A 93 -7.35 -3.65 -8.52
CA TRP A 93 -6.53 -3.63 -7.31
C TRP A 93 -5.04 -3.38 -7.59
N ASN A 94 -4.64 -3.48 -8.86
CA ASN A 94 -3.31 -3.10 -9.32
C ASN A 94 -3.39 -2.53 -10.74
N LYS A 95 -2.30 -1.85 -11.12
CA LYS A 95 -1.97 -1.45 -12.49
C LYS A 95 -0.51 -1.85 -12.77
N GLU A 96 -0.02 -1.56 -13.97
CA GLU A 96 1.40 -1.74 -14.34
C GLU A 96 2.37 -1.15 -13.30
N ASN A 97 2.01 -0.03 -12.66
CA ASN A 97 2.88 0.69 -11.72
C ASN A 97 2.74 0.25 -10.26
N GLY A 98 2.00 -0.84 -9.99
CA GLY A 98 1.87 -1.42 -8.66
C GLY A 98 0.45 -1.51 -8.13
N PHE A 99 0.34 -1.86 -6.85
CA PHE A 99 -0.92 -2.05 -6.16
C PHE A 99 -1.55 -0.74 -5.73
N CYS A 100 -2.88 -0.73 -5.81
CA CYS A 100 -3.70 0.42 -5.53
C CYS A 100 -4.06 0.44 -4.05
N GLU A 101 -4.21 1.64 -3.52
CA GLU A 101 -4.57 1.83 -2.12
C GLU A 101 -5.95 2.45 -2.01
N LEU A 102 -6.69 2.05 -0.98
CA LEU A 102 -7.95 2.68 -0.63
C LEU A 102 -7.69 4.17 -0.39
N GLN A 103 -8.28 5.04 -1.20
CA GLN A 103 -8.01 6.47 -1.12
C GLN A 103 -8.76 7.11 0.05
N ALA A 104 -9.85 6.50 0.53
CA ALA A 104 -10.80 7.13 1.44
C ALA A 104 -11.26 8.48 0.88
N ASP A 105 -11.83 8.42 -0.33
CA ASP A 105 -12.30 9.54 -1.12
C ASP A 105 -13.27 10.45 -0.35
N GLU A 106 -13.70 11.52 -1.03
CA GLU A 106 -14.58 12.51 -0.45
C GLU A 106 -15.89 11.89 0.07
N SER A 107 -16.38 10.77 -0.48
CA SER A 107 -17.56 10.07 0.04
C SER A 107 -17.28 9.44 1.40
N ILE A 108 -16.18 8.68 1.52
CA ILE A 108 -15.78 8.07 2.79
C ILE A 108 -15.47 9.15 3.84
N LYS A 109 -14.72 10.18 3.44
CA LYS A 109 -14.40 11.33 4.29
C LYS A 109 -15.66 12.06 4.76
N ASN A 110 -16.61 12.35 3.86
CA ASN A 110 -17.84 13.06 4.20
C ASN A 110 -18.71 12.23 5.14
N LYS A 111 -18.89 10.93 4.88
CA LYS A 111 -19.61 10.03 5.80
C LYS A 111 -18.97 10.03 7.18
N ILE A 112 -17.64 9.92 7.28
CA ILE A 112 -16.94 9.98 8.57
C ILE A 112 -17.11 11.34 9.25
N ASN A 113 -16.94 12.44 8.50
CA ASN A 113 -17.12 13.79 9.02
C ASN A 113 -18.56 14.00 9.51
N ASP A 114 -19.58 13.57 8.78
CA ASP A 114 -20.98 13.70 9.18
C ASP A 114 -21.24 13.03 10.55
N TYR A 115 -20.73 11.81 10.74
CA TYR A 115 -20.88 11.07 12.00
C TYR A 115 -20.02 11.64 13.14
N VAL A 116 -18.79 12.08 12.87
CA VAL A 116 -17.90 12.56 13.95
C VAL A 116 -18.19 14.02 14.30
N ILE A 117 -18.57 14.87 13.34
CA ILE A 117 -18.96 16.26 13.58
C ILE A 117 -20.23 16.30 14.43
N SER A 118 -21.24 15.45 14.16
CA SER A 118 -22.48 15.44 14.93
C SER A 118 -22.26 15.16 16.41
N GLU A 119 -21.30 14.29 16.75
CA GLU A 119 -21.04 13.87 18.13
C GLU A 119 -19.94 14.67 18.84
N THR A 120 -18.93 15.16 18.09
CA THR A 120 -17.72 15.76 18.69
C THR A 120 -17.48 17.23 18.29
N GLY A 121 -18.15 17.72 17.24
CA GLY A 121 -17.92 19.04 16.67
C GLY A 121 -16.55 19.23 16.01
N ILE A 122 -15.84 18.14 15.71
CA ILE A 122 -14.50 18.15 15.13
C ILE A 122 -14.58 17.85 13.63
N THR A 123 -13.98 18.72 12.82
CA THR A 123 -13.84 18.53 11.38
C THR A 123 -12.43 18.03 11.05
N TYR A 124 -12.33 17.00 10.22
CA TYR A 124 -11.07 16.48 9.72
C TYR A 124 -10.77 16.98 8.31
N ASP A 125 -9.61 17.62 8.17
CA ASP A 125 -9.13 18.15 6.90
C ASP A 125 -8.67 17.03 5.97
N GLN A 126 -8.11 15.97 6.55
CA GLN A 126 -7.65 14.78 5.85
C GLN A 126 -8.16 13.52 6.54
N VAL A 127 -8.66 12.59 5.75
CA VAL A 127 -8.95 11.21 6.16
C VAL A 127 -8.30 10.32 5.12
N PHE A 128 -7.49 9.36 5.57
CA PHE A 128 -6.82 8.42 4.67
C PHE A 128 -6.69 7.05 5.32
N PHE A 129 -6.64 6.02 4.48
CA PHE A 129 -6.45 4.64 4.91
C PHE A 129 -4.97 4.27 4.79
N SER A 130 -4.43 3.61 5.83
CA SER A 130 -3.05 3.12 5.82
C SER A 130 -2.92 1.94 6.78
N GLU A 131 -2.34 0.83 6.30
CA GLU A 131 -2.03 -0.36 7.11
C GLU A 131 -3.22 -0.93 7.92
N GLY A 132 -4.45 -0.81 7.41
CA GLY A 132 -5.65 -1.27 8.13
C GLY A 132 -6.19 -0.28 9.14
N TYR A 133 -5.67 0.95 9.16
CA TYR A 133 -6.15 2.05 9.98
C TYR A 133 -6.75 3.14 9.09
N LEU A 134 -7.84 3.74 9.56
CA LEU A 134 -8.27 5.04 9.08
C LEU A 134 -7.69 6.10 10.01
N ILE A 135 -7.05 7.09 9.41
CA ILE A 135 -6.36 8.18 10.10
C ILE A 135 -7.04 9.49 9.73
N GLY A 136 -7.55 10.19 10.74
CA GLY A 136 -8.10 11.53 10.59
C GLY A 136 -7.15 12.58 11.14
N LYS A 137 -6.85 13.61 10.35
CA LYS A 137 -6.06 14.75 10.78
C LYS A 137 -6.89 16.02 10.77
N SER A 138 -6.87 16.74 11.89
CA SER A 138 -7.46 18.07 12.02
C SER A 138 -6.37 19.10 12.27
N SER A 139 -6.41 20.20 11.53
CA SER A 139 -5.56 21.37 11.73
C SER A 139 -6.00 22.19 12.96
N LYS A 140 -7.26 22.04 13.39
CA LYS A 140 -7.83 22.77 14.52
C LYS A 140 -7.49 22.08 15.84
N LYS A 141 -6.65 22.73 16.63
CA LYS A 141 -6.35 22.30 18.01
C LYS A 141 -7.55 22.54 18.91
N LYS A 142 -7.85 21.61 19.81
CA LYS A 142 -8.76 21.84 20.93
C LYS A 142 -8.01 22.46 22.09
N VAL A 143 -8.73 23.23 22.89
CA VAL A 143 -8.19 23.95 24.05
C VAL A 143 -8.92 23.47 25.29
N ILE A 144 -8.17 23.05 26.30
CA ILE A 144 -8.66 22.89 27.65
C ILE A 144 -8.09 24.00 28.48
N THR A 145 -8.96 24.83 29.03
CA THR A 145 -8.58 25.88 29.97
C THR A 145 -8.69 25.34 31.37
N SER A 146 -7.60 25.41 32.12
CA SER A 146 -7.61 25.17 33.56
C SER A 146 -7.45 26.49 34.31
N SER A 147 -8.32 26.66 35.30
CA SER A 147 -8.36 27.81 36.20
C SER A 147 -8.71 27.34 37.62
N TRP A 148 -8.59 28.25 38.57
CA TRP A 148 -9.07 28.02 39.94
C TRP A 148 -10.55 27.59 39.98
N ASP A 149 -11.37 28.17 39.11
CA ASP A 149 -12.81 27.89 39.06
C ASP A 149 -13.10 26.45 38.61
N ALA A 150 -12.23 25.86 37.79
CA ALA A 150 -12.35 24.49 37.34
C ALA A 150 -12.16 23.46 38.48
N ILE A 151 -11.45 23.78 39.56
CA ILE A 151 -11.21 22.86 40.69
C ILE A 151 -12.53 22.62 41.46
N PRO A 152 -12.92 21.36 41.77
CA PRO A 152 -14.19 21.05 42.42
C PRO A 152 -14.20 21.61 43.83
N LEU A 153 -15.39 21.97 44.32
CA LEU A 153 -15.53 22.59 45.61
C LEU A 153 -15.05 21.68 46.75
N GLU A 154 -15.17 20.35 46.60
CA GLU A 154 -14.69 19.42 47.62
C GLU A 154 -13.18 19.51 47.81
N LEU A 155 -12.41 19.54 46.71
CA LEU A 155 -10.95 19.65 46.77
C LEU A 155 -10.50 21.02 47.28
N LYS A 156 -11.22 22.10 46.94
CA LYS A 156 -10.96 23.45 47.48
C LYS A 156 -11.03 23.49 49.01
N ASN A 157 -11.92 22.69 49.59
CA ASN A 157 -12.21 22.69 51.03
C ASN A 157 -11.34 21.72 51.85
N THR A 158 -10.47 20.93 51.23
CA THR A 158 -9.61 19.94 51.92
C THR A 158 -8.43 20.54 52.70
N GLY A 159 -8.24 21.87 52.65
CA GLY A 159 -7.09 22.52 53.28
C GLY A 159 -5.76 22.33 52.54
N LEU A 160 -5.74 21.60 51.41
CA LEU A 160 -4.57 21.40 50.53
C LEU A 160 -3.98 22.70 49.96
N PHE A 161 -4.71 23.81 50.07
CA PHE A 161 -4.35 25.13 49.52
C PHE A 161 -4.17 26.19 50.61
N SER A 162 -3.96 25.82 51.88
CA SER A 162 -4.01 26.76 53.00
C SER A 162 -2.77 27.66 53.17
N SER A 163 -1.71 27.51 52.37
CA SER A 163 -0.53 28.38 52.46
C SER A 163 -0.64 29.61 51.54
N TYR A 164 -0.05 30.73 51.96
CA TYR A 164 -0.04 31.97 51.17
C TYR A 164 0.58 31.73 49.77
N GLU A 165 1.61 30.90 49.67
CA GLU A 165 2.27 30.53 48.40
C GLU A 165 1.33 29.77 47.44
N SER A 166 0.36 29.00 47.94
CA SER A 166 -0.68 28.40 47.09
C SER A 166 -1.71 29.41 46.54
N TYR A 167 -1.84 30.60 47.12
CA TYR A 167 -2.78 31.64 46.67
C TYR A 167 -2.15 32.81 45.89
N VAL A 168 -0.82 32.96 45.91
CA VAL A 168 -0.13 34.12 45.29
C VAL A 168 -0.14 34.10 43.75
N LEU A 169 -0.62 33.03 43.12
CA LEU A 169 -0.89 33.01 41.68
C LEU A 169 -2.39 33.20 41.38
N LYS A 170 -2.95 34.37 41.73
CA LYS A 170 -4.24 34.84 41.17
C LYS A 170 -4.04 35.38 39.75
N PRO A 171 -4.99 35.12 38.83
CA PRO A 171 -5.39 33.80 38.35
C PRO A 171 -4.33 33.25 37.38
N PHE A 172 -3.89 32.01 37.56
CA PHE A 172 -3.27 31.30 36.44
C PHE A 172 -4.38 30.83 35.49
N TYR A 173 -4.32 31.27 34.25
CA TYR A 173 -5.10 30.72 33.15
C TYR A 173 -4.15 29.88 32.31
N LEU A 174 -4.28 28.56 32.39
CA LEU A 174 -3.47 27.64 31.60
C LEU A 174 -4.33 27.11 30.47
N ASN A 175 -3.88 27.33 29.24
CA ASN A 175 -4.50 26.75 28.05
C ASN A 175 -3.65 25.58 27.58
N TYR A 176 -4.27 24.40 27.56
CA TYR A 176 -3.68 23.17 27.05
C TYR A 176 -4.24 22.92 25.66
N PHE A 177 -3.36 22.92 24.67
CA PHE A 177 -3.72 22.67 23.28
C PHE A 177 -3.37 21.23 22.92
N TYR A 178 -4.31 20.49 22.33
CA TYR A 178 -4.05 19.17 21.77
C TYR A 178 -4.68 19.03 20.39
N ASN A 179 -4.10 18.12 19.60
CA ASN A 179 -4.60 17.80 18.27
C ASN A 179 -5.64 16.68 18.40
N PRO A 180 -6.90 16.90 17.99
CA PRO A 180 -7.94 15.88 18.06
C PRO A 180 -7.84 14.91 16.87
N ASN A 181 -6.65 14.39 16.59
CA ASN A 181 -6.45 13.42 15.52
C ASN A 181 -6.86 12.02 16.01
N PHE A 182 -7.36 11.17 15.11
CA PHE A 182 -7.61 9.77 15.42
C PHE A 182 -6.78 8.86 14.53
N LYS A 183 -6.46 7.67 15.06
CA LYS A 183 -5.94 6.53 14.28
C LYS A 183 -6.69 5.29 14.74
N VAL A 184 -7.68 4.87 13.96
CA VAL A 184 -8.55 3.77 14.35
C VAL A 184 -8.38 2.60 13.40
N LYS A 185 -8.22 1.41 13.98
CA LYS A 185 -8.16 0.16 13.22
C LYS A 185 -9.53 -0.14 12.61
N VAL A 186 -9.56 -0.30 11.29
CA VAL A 186 -10.76 -0.77 10.61
C VAL A 186 -10.98 -2.22 11.02
N GLY A 187 -12.18 -2.55 11.51
CA GLY A 187 -12.48 -3.82 12.17
C GLY A 187 -12.12 -5.06 11.33
N SER A 188 -12.01 -6.22 11.97
CA SER A 188 -11.56 -7.48 11.36
C SER A 188 -12.32 -7.85 10.07
N PHE A 189 -13.60 -7.52 10.01
CA PHE A 189 -14.46 -7.80 8.85
C PHE A 189 -13.94 -7.19 7.55
N PHE A 190 -13.60 -5.90 7.56
CA PHE A 190 -13.13 -5.19 6.38
C PHE A 190 -11.60 -5.04 6.39
N GLY A 191 -11.02 -4.53 7.49
CA GLY A 191 -9.59 -4.20 7.55
C GLY A 191 -8.69 -5.43 7.38
N GLN A 192 -8.91 -6.48 8.18
CA GLN A 192 -8.09 -7.71 8.07
C GLN A 192 -8.41 -8.51 6.81
N GLY A 193 -9.70 -8.59 6.44
CA GLY A 193 -10.13 -9.25 5.20
C GLY A 193 -9.48 -8.63 3.97
N TYR A 194 -9.56 -7.30 3.85
CA TYR A 194 -8.95 -6.54 2.77
C TYR A 194 -7.43 -6.73 2.70
N ILE A 195 -6.70 -6.54 3.81
CA ILE A 195 -5.24 -6.72 3.84
C ILE A 195 -4.87 -8.14 3.41
N LYS A 196 -5.60 -9.15 3.90
CA LYS A 196 -5.35 -10.55 3.53
C LYS A 196 -5.51 -10.76 2.03
N VAL A 197 -6.63 -10.30 1.44
CA VAL A 197 -6.87 -10.47 0.01
C VAL A 197 -5.85 -9.67 -0.82
N ARG A 198 -5.47 -8.46 -0.38
CA ARG A 198 -4.46 -7.64 -1.06
C ARG A 198 -3.11 -8.35 -1.10
N ASN A 199 -2.63 -8.86 0.04
CA ASN A 199 -1.37 -9.59 0.09
C ASN A 199 -1.40 -10.86 -0.79
N GLN A 200 -2.55 -11.56 -0.83
CA GLN A 200 -2.72 -12.70 -1.72
C GLN A 200 -2.70 -12.29 -3.20
N ALA A 201 -3.35 -11.18 -3.55
CA ALA A 201 -3.34 -10.61 -4.89
C ALA A 201 -1.92 -10.24 -5.33
N GLU A 202 -1.16 -9.56 -4.46
CA GLU A 202 0.23 -9.17 -4.71
C GLU A 202 1.10 -10.39 -5.03
N VAL A 203 1.01 -11.44 -4.23
CA VAL A 203 1.73 -12.70 -4.49
C VAL A 203 1.31 -13.33 -5.82
N LEU A 204 0.00 -13.36 -6.10
CA LEU A 204 -0.53 -13.97 -7.33
C LEU A 204 -0.06 -13.22 -8.58
N VAL A 205 -0.13 -11.89 -8.58
CA VAL A 205 0.35 -11.03 -9.68
C VAL A 205 1.84 -11.23 -9.91
N ASN A 206 2.66 -11.11 -8.86
CA ASN A 206 4.11 -11.26 -8.99
C ASN A 206 4.52 -12.65 -9.49
N THR A 207 3.75 -13.69 -9.14
CA THR A 207 4.02 -15.07 -9.57
C THR A 207 3.63 -15.29 -11.04
N CYS A 208 2.52 -14.73 -11.49
CA CYS A 208 1.94 -15.07 -12.79
C CYS A 208 2.07 -14.02 -13.89
N MET A 209 2.50 -12.79 -13.57
CA MET A 209 2.62 -11.71 -14.57
C MET A 209 3.52 -12.09 -15.76
N ASN A 210 4.61 -12.83 -15.50
CA ASN A 210 5.58 -13.24 -16.51
C ASN A 210 5.29 -14.63 -17.12
N SER A 211 4.15 -15.27 -16.79
CA SER A 211 3.77 -16.55 -17.39
C SER A 211 3.08 -16.33 -18.73
N LYS A 212 3.60 -16.90 -19.83
CA LYS A 212 2.94 -16.81 -21.15
C LYS A 212 1.54 -17.43 -21.11
N ASP A 213 1.42 -18.63 -20.53
CA ASP A 213 0.12 -19.24 -20.18
C ASP A 213 -0.34 -18.71 -18.82
N LEU A 214 -1.12 -17.62 -18.87
CA LEU A 214 -1.63 -16.96 -17.66
C LEU A 214 -2.63 -17.86 -16.93
N LYS A 215 -3.56 -18.47 -17.65
CA LYS A 215 -4.61 -19.32 -17.08
C LYS A 215 -4.02 -20.48 -16.28
N SER A 216 -3.09 -21.23 -16.86
CA SER A 216 -2.45 -22.36 -16.18
C SER A 216 -1.67 -21.92 -14.94
N CYS A 217 -0.98 -20.77 -15.00
CA CYS A 217 -0.31 -20.21 -13.83
C CYS A 217 -1.29 -19.86 -12.72
N LEU A 218 -2.41 -19.20 -13.07
CA LEU A 218 -3.43 -18.81 -12.11
C LEU A 218 -4.11 -20.03 -11.49
N ASP A 219 -4.47 -21.05 -12.29
CA ASP A 219 -5.08 -22.29 -11.81
C ASP A 219 -4.18 -23.02 -10.80
N LYS A 220 -2.86 -22.94 -10.97
CA LYS A 220 -1.87 -23.53 -10.05
C LYS A 220 -1.64 -22.73 -8.78
N ASN A 221 -1.69 -21.40 -8.85
CA ASN A 221 -1.23 -20.52 -7.76
C ASN A 221 -2.37 -19.78 -7.02
N LYS A 222 -3.58 -19.71 -7.57
CA LYS A 222 -4.73 -19.10 -6.88
C LYS A 222 -5.12 -19.93 -5.67
N MET A 223 -5.56 -19.27 -4.60
CA MET A 223 -6.05 -19.98 -3.42
C MET A 223 -7.46 -20.54 -3.68
N GLY A 224 -7.84 -21.63 -3.02
CA GLY A 224 -9.17 -22.24 -3.20
C GLY A 224 -10.35 -21.32 -2.85
N SER A 225 -10.12 -20.23 -2.12
CA SER A 225 -11.12 -19.20 -1.85
C SER A 225 -11.32 -18.17 -2.99
N TRP A 226 -10.58 -18.32 -4.09
CA TRP A 226 -10.61 -17.45 -5.26
C TRP A 226 -11.29 -18.16 -6.43
N GLY A 227 -12.40 -17.61 -6.90
CA GLY A 227 -13.05 -17.97 -8.16
C GLY A 227 -12.79 -16.91 -9.23
N TYR A 228 -12.75 -17.32 -10.50
CA TYR A 228 -12.79 -16.38 -11.61
C TYR A 228 -14.18 -15.80 -11.76
N GLU A 229 -14.28 -14.47 -11.95
CA GLU A 229 -15.51 -13.70 -12.16
C GLU A 229 -16.53 -13.77 -11.01
N PHE A 230 -17.07 -14.95 -10.71
CA PHE A 230 -18.10 -15.20 -9.68
C PHE A 230 -17.62 -16.17 -8.59
N CYS A 231 -18.05 -15.95 -7.36
CA CYS A 231 -17.70 -16.85 -6.24
C CYS A 231 -18.38 -18.24 -6.30
N GLY A 232 -19.21 -18.51 -7.32
CA GLY A 232 -19.97 -19.76 -7.46
C GLY A 232 -19.77 -20.49 -8.79
N ALA A 233 -19.04 -19.90 -9.74
CA ALA A 233 -18.71 -20.49 -11.03
C ALA A 233 -17.32 -20.01 -11.44
N ASP A 234 -16.42 -20.94 -11.78
CA ASP A 234 -15.03 -20.63 -12.11
C ASP A 234 -14.90 -20.39 -13.62
N ASN A 235 -15.48 -19.29 -14.10
CA ASN A 235 -15.46 -18.92 -15.52
C ASN A 235 -14.24 -18.04 -15.81
N TYR A 236 -13.23 -18.61 -16.44
CA TYR A 236 -12.03 -17.85 -16.80
C TYR A 236 -12.31 -16.89 -17.96
N GLU A 237 -12.28 -15.59 -17.66
CA GLU A 237 -12.26 -14.53 -18.66
C GLU A 237 -10.99 -13.71 -18.56
N GLU A 238 -10.28 -13.60 -19.68
CA GLU A 238 -9.09 -12.74 -19.82
C GLU A 238 -9.32 -11.75 -20.96
N GLN A 239 -8.94 -10.50 -20.75
CA GLN A 239 -8.76 -9.53 -21.83
C GLN A 239 -7.50 -8.72 -21.53
N ASP A 240 -6.54 -8.68 -22.46
CA ASP A 240 -5.29 -7.93 -22.32
C ASP A 240 -4.60 -8.24 -20.97
N ARG A 241 -4.54 -9.52 -20.62
CA ARG A 241 -3.98 -10.03 -19.34
C ARG A 241 -4.65 -9.49 -18.07
N LYS A 242 -5.86 -8.95 -18.18
CA LYS A 242 -6.68 -8.50 -17.05
C LYS A 242 -7.74 -9.56 -16.75
N VAL A 243 -7.83 -9.96 -15.48
CA VAL A 243 -8.68 -11.07 -15.05
C VAL A 243 -9.54 -10.64 -13.86
N PRO A 244 -10.88 -10.82 -13.92
CA PRO A 244 -11.76 -10.58 -12.79
C PRO A 244 -11.77 -11.79 -11.84
N PHE A 245 -11.84 -11.52 -10.54
CA PHE A 245 -11.90 -12.49 -9.47
C PHE A 245 -13.02 -12.17 -8.48
N CYS A 246 -13.51 -13.24 -7.84
CA CYS A 246 -14.34 -13.17 -6.65
C CYS A 246 -13.66 -13.97 -5.53
N VAL A 247 -13.39 -13.31 -4.40
CA VAL A 247 -12.64 -13.88 -3.27
C VAL A 247 -13.54 -13.97 -2.05
N GLN A 248 -13.77 -15.18 -1.57
CA GLN A 248 -14.59 -15.44 -0.40
C GLN A 248 -13.72 -15.56 0.86
N VAL A 249 -13.80 -14.57 1.76
CA VAL A 249 -13.05 -14.59 3.03
C VAL A 249 -13.79 -15.39 4.10
N ASN A 250 -15.11 -15.32 4.12
CA ASN A 250 -16.03 -16.13 4.94
C ASN A 250 -17.44 -16.13 4.30
N GLU A 251 -18.45 -16.71 4.96
CA GLU A 251 -19.82 -16.78 4.42
C GLU A 251 -20.44 -15.41 4.07
N ASN A 252 -20.09 -14.37 4.83
CA ASN A 252 -20.66 -13.03 4.67
C ASN A 252 -19.74 -12.06 3.91
N ASN A 253 -18.48 -12.43 3.66
CA ASN A 253 -17.45 -11.52 3.15
C ASN A 253 -16.93 -12.00 1.82
N LYS A 254 -17.28 -11.26 0.77
CA LYS A 254 -16.83 -11.50 -0.60
C LYS A 254 -16.28 -10.22 -1.18
N PHE A 255 -15.10 -10.30 -1.78
CA PHE A 255 -14.49 -9.21 -2.54
C PHE A 255 -14.58 -9.54 -4.02
N GLN A 256 -15.00 -8.58 -4.83
CA GLN A 256 -14.91 -8.64 -6.28
C GLN A 256 -13.83 -7.66 -6.70
N LEU A 257 -12.92 -8.11 -7.54
CA LEU A 257 -11.79 -7.32 -7.99
C LEU A 257 -11.33 -7.75 -9.37
N ALA A 258 -10.58 -6.90 -10.06
CA ALA A 258 -9.81 -7.25 -11.23
C ALA A 258 -8.32 -7.06 -10.94
N LEU A 259 -7.51 -7.96 -11.48
CA LEU A 259 -6.06 -7.89 -11.43
C LEU A 259 -5.49 -7.78 -12.83
N ASP A 260 -4.47 -6.93 -12.97
CA ASP A 260 -3.72 -6.75 -14.20
C ASP A 260 -2.42 -7.56 -14.14
N PHE A 261 -2.23 -8.49 -15.07
CA PHE A 261 -1.04 -9.34 -15.18
C PHE A 261 -0.18 -8.96 -16.39
N SER A 262 -0.34 -7.74 -16.91
CA SER A 262 0.50 -7.22 -17.98
C SER A 262 1.96 -7.16 -17.50
N PRO A 263 2.91 -7.80 -18.19
CA PRO A 263 4.31 -7.77 -17.82
C PRO A 263 4.89 -6.37 -18.04
N ALA A 264 6.01 -6.06 -17.36
CA ALA A 264 6.67 -4.76 -17.51
C ALA A 264 7.19 -4.50 -18.93
N LEU A 265 7.63 -5.56 -19.60
CA LEU A 265 8.00 -5.60 -21.02
C LEU A 265 7.16 -6.67 -21.72
N PRO A 266 6.78 -6.48 -23.00
CA PRO A 266 6.03 -7.51 -23.71
C PRO A 266 6.86 -8.80 -23.87
N PHE A 267 6.18 -9.92 -24.05
CA PHE A 267 6.85 -11.21 -24.25
C PHE A 267 7.53 -11.28 -25.60
N SER A 268 8.71 -11.90 -25.65
CA SER A 268 9.39 -12.13 -26.92
C SER A 268 8.72 -13.21 -27.75
N PRO A 269 8.67 -13.05 -29.09
CA PRO A 269 8.18 -14.07 -30.01
C PRO A 269 8.91 -15.40 -29.88
N GLU A 270 8.19 -16.49 -30.14
CA GLU A 270 8.73 -17.86 -30.09
C GLU A 270 8.86 -18.47 -31.48
N ASP A 271 9.64 -19.55 -31.58
CA ASP A 271 9.80 -20.36 -32.78
C ASP A 271 10.19 -19.56 -34.03
N LEU A 272 11.15 -18.63 -33.85
CA LEU A 272 11.73 -17.88 -34.95
C LEU A 272 12.46 -18.83 -35.92
N ILE A 273 12.00 -18.84 -37.17
CA ILE A 273 12.59 -19.56 -38.29
C ILE A 273 12.92 -18.54 -39.38
N VAL A 274 14.12 -18.66 -39.95
CA VAL A 274 14.55 -17.82 -41.08
C VAL A 274 15.04 -18.70 -42.20
N THR A 275 14.41 -18.56 -43.38
CA THR A 275 14.77 -19.32 -44.58
C THR A 275 15.20 -18.37 -45.70
N PHE A 276 16.14 -18.81 -46.52
CA PHE A 276 16.63 -18.04 -47.66
C PHE A 276 16.48 -18.85 -48.96
N ASP A 277 15.75 -18.29 -49.92
CA ASP A 277 15.65 -18.83 -51.27
C ASP A 277 16.67 -18.13 -52.19
N SER A 278 17.72 -18.86 -52.55
CA SER A 278 18.80 -18.37 -53.42
C SER A 278 18.37 -18.15 -54.88
N VAL A 279 17.28 -18.77 -55.33
CA VAL A 279 16.78 -18.60 -56.70
C VAL A 279 16.04 -17.27 -56.84
N THR A 280 15.22 -16.93 -55.85
CA THR A 280 14.42 -15.69 -55.87
C THR A 280 15.10 -14.53 -55.12
N ASN A 281 16.19 -14.82 -54.40
CA ASN A 281 16.88 -13.92 -53.47
C ASN A 281 15.92 -13.34 -52.41
N VAL A 282 15.05 -14.20 -51.85
CA VAL A 282 14.05 -13.82 -50.85
C VAL A 282 14.38 -14.48 -49.52
N THR A 283 14.38 -13.67 -48.47
CA THR A 283 14.44 -14.17 -47.09
C THR A 283 13.04 -14.14 -46.50
N ALA A 284 12.62 -15.26 -45.91
CA ALA A 284 11.35 -15.38 -45.20
C ALA A 284 11.61 -15.60 -43.71
N ILE A 285 10.85 -14.89 -42.88
CA ILE A 285 10.87 -14.96 -41.43
C ILE A 285 9.52 -15.49 -40.98
N GLU A 286 9.54 -16.49 -40.11
CA GLU A 286 8.35 -17.06 -39.50
C GLU A 286 8.50 -17.14 -37.98
N PHE A 287 7.46 -16.81 -37.22
CA PHE A 287 7.44 -16.95 -35.77
C PHE A 287 6.01 -16.98 -35.24
N ILE A 288 5.83 -17.45 -34.00
CA ILE A 288 4.52 -17.43 -33.33
C ILE A 288 4.26 -16.01 -32.79
N PRO A 289 3.16 -15.34 -33.19
CA PRO A 289 2.82 -14.01 -32.70
C PRO A 289 2.54 -14.03 -31.20
N VAL A 290 2.79 -12.91 -30.57
CA VAL A 290 2.43 -12.68 -29.17
C VAL A 290 1.07 -11.97 -29.15
N SER A 291 0.15 -12.47 -28.32
CA SER A 291 -1.21 -11.93 -28.23
C SER A 291 -1.22 -10.49 -27.74
N GLY A 292 -2.06 -9.66 -28.35
CA GLY A 292 -2.26 -8.26 -27.95
C GLY A 292 -1.15 -7.28 -28.39
N ILE A 293 -0.17 -7.72 -29.18
CA ILE A 293 0.96 -6.89 -29.63
C ILE A 293 0.60 -5.95 -30.79
N GLU A 294 1.07 -4.70 -30.72
CA GLU A 294 0.88 -3.68 -31.74
C GLU A 294 1.78 -3.84 -32.98
N SER A 295 3.06 -4.18 -32.77
CA SER A 295 4.04 -4.31 -33.84
C SER A 295 5.24 -5.16 -33.44
N TYR A 296 6.11 -5.49 -34.40
CA TYR A 296 7.34 -6.24 -34.17
C TYR A 296 8.53 -5.48 -34.75
N ASN A 297 9.68 -5.59 -34.10
CA ASN A 297 10.97 -5.16 -34.64
C ASN A 297 11.78 -6.40 -35.02
N PHE A 298 12.28 -6.41 -36.26
CA PHE A 298 13.18 -7.45 -36.74
C PHE A 298 14.59 -6.91 -36.89
N TYR A 299 15.55 -7.67 -36.38
CA TYR A 299 16.96 -7.34 -36.39
C TYR A 299 17.78 -8.43 -37.04
N TYR A 300 18.80 -8.04 -37.78
CA TYR A 300 19.83 -8.97 -38.25
C TYR A 300 21.19 -8.32 -38.36
N THR A 301 22.20 -9.16 -38.21
CA THR A 301 23.62 -8.78 -38.20
C THR A 301 24.47 -9.93 -38.72
N ASP A 302 25.62 -9.61 -39.30
CA ASP A 302 26.71 -10.54 -39.65
C ASP A 302 27.59 -10.89 -38.42
N TRP A 303 27.28 -10.36 -37.23
CA TRP A 303 28.02 -10.68 -36.01
C TRP A 303 27.67 -12.08 -35.48
N LEU A 304 28.19 -13.12 -36.13
CA LEU A 304 27.89 -14.52 -35.79
C LEU A 304 28.15 -14.90 -34.31
N ALA A 305 29.17 -14.31 -33.69
CA ALA A 305 29.53 -14.58 -32.29
C ALA A 305 28.47 -14.09 -31.27
N VAL A 306 27.52 -13.26 -31.70
CA VAL A 306 26.39 -12.81 -30.86
C VAL A 306 25.56 -14.00 -30.37
N LYS A 307 25.43 -15.08 -31.18
CA LYS A 307 24.72 -16.31 -30.82
C LYS A 307 25.27 -17.01 -29.57
N SER A 308 26.57 -16.89 -29.34
CA SER A 308 27.28 -17.52 -28.22
C SER A 308 27.56 -16.54 -27.07
N SER A 309 27.04 -15.32 -27.14
CA SER A 309 27.24 -14.32 -26.09
C SER A 309 26.37 -14.60 -24.86
N ASN A 310 26.87 -14.28 -23.67
CA ASN A 310 26.08 -14.31 -22.43
C ASN A 310 25.19 -13.07 -22.28
N SER A 311 24.88 -12.39 -23.38
CA SER A 311 24.18 -11.10 -23.41
C SER A 311 22.65 -11.25 -23.47
N PHE A 312 22.11 -12.44 -23.16
CA PHE A 312 20.67 -12.73 -23.25
C PHE A 312 20.12 -13.31 -21.95
N PRO A 313 18.85 -13.06 -21.62
CA PRO A 313 17.95 -12.14 -22.33
C PRO A 313 18.31 -10.67 -22.03
N ASN A 314 18.31 -9.80 -23.04
CA ASN A 314 18.62 -8.38 -22.84
C ASN A 314 17.95 -7.46 -23.88
N THR A 315 17.89 -6.16 -23.63
CA THR A 315 17.31 -5.18 -24.56
C THR A 315 18.13 -5.12 -25.85
N ALA A 316 17.47 -4.84 -26.99
CA ALA A 316 18.16 -4.69 -28.26
C ALA A 316 19.30 -3.65 -28.17
N SER A 317 19.05 -2.51 -27.52
CA SER A 317 20.05 -1.47 -27.28
C SER A 317 21.29 -2.01 -26.56
N GLU A 318 21.13 -2.78 -25.49
CA GLU A 318 22.25 -3.34 -24.74
C GLU A 318 23.02 -4.41 -25.54
N VAL A 319 22.31 -5.25 -26.29
CA VAL A 319 22.93 -6.26 -27.17
C VAL A 319 23.82 -5.60 -28.23
N PHE A 320 23.34 -4.52 -28.88
CA PHE A 320 24.04 -3.88 -29.98
C PHE A 320 25.07 -2.83 -29.53
N THR A 321 24.92 -2.23 -28.35
CA THR A 321 25.89 -1.25 -27.79
C THR A 321 27.14 -1.93 -27.22
N ALA A 322 27.07 -3.21 -26.86
CA ALA A 322 28.19 -3.97 -26.30
C ALA A 322 29.33 -4.26 -27.30
N LYS A 323 29.20 -3.90 -28.59
CA LYS A 323 30.19 -4.20 -29.64
C LYS A 323 31.07 -2.99 -29.98
N PRO A 324 32.41 -3.14 -30.04
CA PRO A 324 33.34 -2.03 -30.29
C PRO A 324 33.44 -1.59 -31.75
N ASN A 325 32.97 -2.38 -32.72
CA ASN A 325 32.89 -2.02 -34.14
C ASN A 325 31.57 -2.55 -34.72
N PHE A 326 30.71 -1.66 -35.19
CA PHE A 326 29.46 -2.04 -35.85
C PHE A 326 29.78 -2.80 -37.14
N ASN A 327 29.30 -4.03 -37.21
CA ASN A 327 29.08 -4.66 -38.50
C ASN A 327 27.56 -4.71 -38.64
N TYR A 328 27.05 -3.98 -39.62
CA TYR A 328 25.68 -3.98 -40.15
C TYR A 328 24.51 -4.40 -39.23
N GLN A 329 23.60 -3.46 -38.97
CA GLN A 329 22.32 -3.68 -38.30
C GLN A 329 21.22 -3.02 -39.12
N LYS A 330 20.17 -3.77 -39.44
CA LYS A 330 18.92 -3.22 -39.99
C LYS A 330 17.76 -3.57 -39.08
N ILE A 331 16.83 -2.62 -38.98
CA ILE A 331 15.61 -2.74 -38.17
C ILE A 331 14.42 -2.51 -39.08
N PHE A 332 13.50 -3.46 -39.09
CA PHE A 332 12.21 -3.29 -39.74
C PHE A 332 11.11 -3.39 -38.70
N SER A 333 10.31 -2.33 -38.60
CA SER A 333 9.08 -2.33 -37.79
C SER A 333 7.89 -2.63 -38.69
N PHE A 334 7.08 -3.61 -38.32
CA PHE A 334 5.89 -3.96 -39.10
C PHE A 334 4.69 -4.31 -38.22
N LYS A 335 3.51 -4.12 -38.80
CA LYS A 335 2.21 -4.53 -38.24
C LYS A 335 1.66 -5.70 -39.06
N THR A 336 0.96 -6.62 -38.40
CA THR A 336 0.33 -7.75 -39.08
C THR A 336 -0.96 -7.32 -39.76
N ASN A 337 -1.12 -7.62 -41.05
CA ASN A 337 -2.33 -7.28 -41.81
C ASN A 337 -3.48 -8.29 -41.66
N GLY A 338 -3.38 -9.27 -40.75
CA GLY A 338 -4.42 -10.25 -40.40
C GLY A 338 -4.76 -11.31 -41.47
N ASN A 339 -4.68 -10.98 -42.76
CA ASN A 339 -4.95 -11.89 -43.86
C ASN A 339 -3.66 -12.46 -44.45
N CYS A 340 -3.59 -13.76 -44.70
CA CYS A 340 -2.47 -14.40 -45.41
C CYS A 340 -2.83 -14.63 -46.88
N PRO A 341 -2.34 -13.81 -47.83
CA PRO A 341 -2.57 -14.06 -49.24
C PRO A 341 -1.75 -15.25 -49.75
N GLU A 342 -2.21 -15.89 -50.83
CA GLU A 342 -1.44 -16.92 -51.55
C GLU A 342 -0.10 -16.36 -52.04
N VAL A 343 -0.12 -15.14 -52.60
CA VAL A 343 1.07 -14.39 -53.01
C VAL A 343 1.34 -13.29 -51.99
N LYS A 344 2.46 -13.43 -51.28
CA LYS A 344 2.90 -12.47 -50.25
C LYS A 344 3.71 -11.36 -50.90
N GLU A 345 3.38 -10.11 -50.61
CA GLU A 345 4.18 -8.98 -51.06
C GLU A 345 5.43 -8.84 -50.17
N LEU A 346 6.53 -8.41 -50.80
CA LEU A 346 7.76 -8.11 -50.08
C LEU A 346 7.56 -6.94 -49.11
N ASN A 347 8.26 -6.99 -47.99
CA ASN A 347 8.26 -6.01 -46.91
C ASN A 347 6.90 -5.82 -46.23
N LYS A 348 5.99 -6.79 -46.36
CA LYS A 348 4.72 -6.84 -45.62
C LYS A 348 4.66 -8.08 -44.74
N ALA A 349 4.11 -7.93 -43.54
CA ALA A 349 3.90 -9.01 -42.60
C ALA A 349 2.44 -9.47 -42.62
N TYR A 350 2.27 -10.79 -42.63
CA TYR A 350 0.97 -11.45 -42.71
C TYR A 350 0.82 -12.43 -41.55
N LEU A 351 -0.40 -12.58 -41.05
CA LEU A 351 -0.74 -13.62 -40.09
C LEU A 351 -1.26 -14.83 -40.88
N CYS A 352 -0.46 -15.87 -40.98
CA CYS A 352 -0.74 -17.11 -41.70
C CYS A 352 -1.01 -18.23 -40.69
N SER A 353 -2.29 -18.57 -40.52
CA SER A 353 -2.75 -19.52 -39.50
C SER A 353 -2.39 -19.04 -38.09
N ASP A 354 -1.32 -19.58 -37.51
CA ASP A 354 -0.80 -19.32 -36.17
C ASP A 354 0.59 -18.68 -36.20
N LYS A 355 1.11 -18.30 -37.38
CA LYS A 355 2.45 -17.71 -37.53
C LYS A 355 2.41 -16.37 -38.24
N VAL A 356 3.29 -15.48 -37.83
CA VAL A 356 3.61 -14.29 -38.62
C VAL A 356 4.59 -14.69 -39.69
N VAL A 357 4.33 -14.26 -40.93
CA VAL A 357 5.23 -14.45 -42.07
C VAL A 357 5.60 -13.08 -42.64
N TYR A 358 6.90 -12.82 -42.74
CA TYR A 358 7.45 -11.62 -43.37
C TYR A 358 8.50 -12.02 -44.41
N GLN A 359 8.44 -11.41 -45.59
CA GLN A 359 9.37 -11.68 -46.69
C GLN A 359 10.05 -10.40 -47.15
N PHE A 360 11.35 -10.45 -47.39
CA PHE A 360 12.11 -9.31 -47.90
C PHE A 360 13.27 -9.74 -48.79
N LYS A 361 13.83 -8.77 -49.50
CA LYS A 361 15.04 -8.95 -50.31
C LYS A 361 16.13 -8.04 -49.78
N ASP A 362 17.31 -8.59 -49.59
CA ASP A 362 18.52 -7.85 -49.26
C ASP A 362 19.72 -8.60 -49.86
N GLU A 363 20.53 -7.90 -50.64
CA GLU A 363 21.66 -8.48 -51.37
C GLU A 363 22.83 -8.83 -50.44
N GLU A 364 22.83 -8.31 -49.20
CA GLU A 364 23.92 -8.45 -48.23
C GLU A 364 23.71 -9.59 -47.21
N ILE A 365 22.70 -10.47 -47.39
CA ILE A 365 22.27 -11.45 -46.37
C ILE A 365 23.22 -12.64 -46.13
N SER A 366 24.35 -12.74 -46.82
CA SER A 366 25.27 -13.88 -46.63
C SER A 366 25.85 -13.94 -45.21
N GLU A 367 25.67 -15.08 -44.54
CA GLU A 367 26.20 -15.35 -43.18
C GLU A 367 25.70 -14.39 -42.08
N THR A 368 24.39 -14.17 -42.04
CA THR A 368 23.75 -13.33 -41.03
C THR A 368 22.95 -14.13 -39.99
N VAL A 369 22.72 -13.51 -38.84
CA VAL A 369 21.89 -14.03 -37.76
C VAL A 369 20.80 -13.03 -37.40
N PHE A 370 19.68 -13.54 -36.91
CA PHE A 370 18.39 -12.86 -36.89
C PHE A 370 17.73 -12.94 -35.53
N THR A 371 16.98 -11.91 -35.16
CA THR A 371 16.10 -11.93 -33.99
C THR A 371 14.87 -11.05 -34.22
N VAL A 372 13.78 -11.36 -33.52
CA VAL A 372 12.53 -10.59 -33.55
C VAL A 372 12.16 -10.24 -32.12
N THR A 373 11.73 -9.00 -31.91
CA THR A 373 11.13 -8.53 -30.66
C THR A 373 9.72 -8.03 -30.93
N SER A 374 8.87 -8.06 -29.91
CA SER A 374 7.53 -7.49 -29.95
C SER A 374 7.53 -6.09 -29.33
N VAL A 375 6.64 -5.23 -29.80
CA VAL A 375 6.46 -3.87 -29.28
C VAL A 375 5.01 -3.65 -28.86
N GLN A 376 4.84 -3.22 -27.61
CA GLN A 376 3.54 -2.91 -27.00
C GLN A 376 3.65 -1.64 -26.17
N ASP A 377 2.76 -0.66 -26.39
CA ASP A 377 2.73 0.61 -25.65
C ASP A 377 4.08 1.34 -25.64
N GLY A 378 4.80 1.26 -26.78
CA GLY A 378 6.14 1.85 -26.95
C GLY A 378 7.28 1.13 -26.22
N LYS A 379 6.99 0.01 -25.53
CA LYS A 379 8.00 -0.86 -24.89
C LYS A 379 8.32 -2.05 -25.79
N GLU A 380 9.59 -2.39 -25.88
CA GLU A 380 10.09 -3.52 -26.69
C GLU A 380 10.44 -4.71 -25.81
N SER A 381 10.17 -5.93 -26.28
CA SER A 381 10.55 -7.16 -25.57
C SER A 381 12.06 -7.35 -25.53
N LEU A 382 12.51 -8.24 -24.64
CA LEU A 382 13.93 -8.63 -24.62
C LEU A 382 14.29 -9.44 -25.88
N VAL A 383 15.55 -9.38 -26.28
CA VAL A 383 16.14 -10.30 -27.23
C VAL A 383 16.48 -11.59 -26.49
N GLU A 384 15.78 -12.67 -26.80
CA GLU A 384 15.99 -13.99 -26.19
C GLU A 384 17.15 -14.77 -26.83
N GLY A 385 17.50 -14.42 -28.07
CA GLY A 385 18.60 -15.06 -28.80
C GLY A 385 18.58 -14.71 -30.28
N PHE A 386 19.48 -15.36 -31.03
CA PHE A 386 19.62 -15.18 -32.47
C PHE A 386 19.56 -16.52 -33.22
N VAL A 387 18.88 -16.53 -34.36
CA VAL A 387 18.72 -17.68 -35.26
C VAL A 387 19.55 -17.45 -36.52
N GLY A 388 20.07 -18.50 -37.16
CA GLY A 388 20.79 -18.38 -38.44
C GLY A 388 19.89 -18.71 -39.61
N LEU A 389 20.36 -18.46 -40.83
CA LEU A 389 19.69 -18.98 -42.03
C LEU A 389 19.62 -20.51 -41.96
N SER A 390 18.42 -21.05 -42.20
CA SER A 390 18.16 -22.49 -42.36
C SER A 390 18.21 -22.91 -43.81
#